data_AF-R4MAA4-F1
#
_entry.id   AF-R4MAA4-F1
#
_cell.length_a   1.000
_cell.length_b   1.000
_cell.length_c   1.000
_cell.angle_alpha   90.00
_cell.angle_beta   90.00
_cell.angle_gamma   90.00
#
_symmetry.space_group_name_H-M   'P 1'
#
loop_
_entity.id
_entity.type
_entity.pdbx_description
1 polymer ?
#
loop_
_entity_poly.entity_id
_entity_poly.type
_entity_poly.pdbx_seq_one_letter_code
_entity_poly.pdbx_strand_id
1 'polypeptide(L)'
;MMIPQPLSQLGDLARRPGRRVLCSPKTAAPSISNATVASPAAPGLELSTGIALAFPRGPFVPAAAAWELQEATSGKFQLGLGTQVRKNVVHRYGMAFHRPGPRLRTCWP
;
A
#
# COMPACT_ATOMS: atom_id res chain seq x y z
N MET A 1 -16.29 -2.90 -12.19
CA MET A 1 -15.54 -4.18 -12.09
C MET A 1 -14.05 -3.86 -12.10
N MET A 2 -13.27 -4.28 -11.09
CA MET A 2 -11.83 -4.02 -10.99
C MET A 2 -11.06 -5.15 -11.69
N ILE A 3 -10.36 -4.85 -12.78
CA ILE A 3 -9.56 -5.83 -13.52
C ILE A 3 -8.09 -5.64 -13.10
N PRO A 4 -7.42 -6.67 -12.56
CA PRO A 4 -6.00 -6.55 -12.23
C PRO A 4 -5.20 -6.32 -13.51
N GLN A 5 -4.32 -5.32 -13.49
CA GLN A 5 -3.45 -4.98 -14.61
C GLN A 5 -1.99 -5.21 -14.20
N PRO A 6 -1.11 -5.58 -15.13
CA PRO A 6 0.32 -5.68 -14.86
C PRO A 6 0.91 -4.29 -14.56
N LEU A 7 1.91 -4.25 -13.67
CA LEU A 7 2.61 -3.01 -13.30
C LEU A 7 3.27 -2.31 -14.49
N SER A 8 3.71 -3.07 -15.49
CA SER A 8 4.29 -2.53 -16.73
C SER A 8 3.32 -1.68 -17.54
N GLN A 9 2.02 -1.92 -17.41
CA GLN A 9 0.97 -1.17 -18.13
C GLN A 9 0.47 0.05 -17.32
N LEU A 10 1.05 0.32 -16.15
CA LEU A 10 0.51 1.30 -15.23
C LEU A 10 0.63 2.73 -15.74
N GLY A 11 1.70 3.07 -16.46
CA GLY A 11 1.85 4.40 -17.06
C GLY A 11 0.77 4.72 -18.09
N ASP A 12 0.37 3.73 -18.89
CA ASP A 12 -0.68 3.92 -19.90
C ASP A 12 -2.07 4.03 -19.26
N LEU A 13 -2.28 3.36 -18.12
CA LEU A 13 -3.49 3.49 -17.33
C LEU A 13 -3.56 4.84 -16.59
N ALA A 14 -2.42 5.33 -16.09
CA ALA A 14 -2.30 6.59 -15.38
C ALA A 14 -2.45 7.81 -16.31
N ARG A 15 -2.18 7.66 -17.61
CA ARG A 15 -2.46 8.71 -18.61
C ARG A 15 -3.95 8.91 -18.90
N ARG A 16 -4.83 8.03 -18.43
CA ARG A 16 -6.28 8.16 -18.65
C ARG A 16 -6.89 9.06 -17.57
N PRO A 17 -7.59 10.15 -17.93
CA PRO A 17 -8.15 11.07 -16.96
C PRO A 17 -9.20 10.40 -16.05
N GLY A 18 -9.27 10.83 -14.79
CA GLY A 18 -10.39 10.54 -13.89
C GLY A 18 -10.39 9.17 -13.19
N ARG A 19 -9.27 8.43 -13.13
CA ARG A 19 -9.19 7.15 -12.40
C ARG A 19 -8.31 7.24 -11.17
N ARG A 20 -8.77 6.68 -10.06
CA ARG A 20 -7.92 6.31 -8.91
C ARG A 20 -7.30 4.94 -9.16
N VAL A 21 -6.00 4.80 -8.94
CA VAL A 21 -5.29 3.52 -9.07
C VAL A 21 -5.11 2.90 -7.70
N LEU A 22 -5.63 1.68 -7.54
CA LEU A 22 -5.47 0.88 -6.34
C LEU A 22 -4.36 -0.15 -6.54
N CYS A 23 -3.26 0.02 -5.83
CA CYS A 23 -2.15 -0.93 -5.80
C CYS A 23 -2.46 -2.06 -4.81
N SER A 24 -2.94 -3.19 -5.32
CA SER A 24 -3.21 -4.38 -4.52
C SER A 24 -1.99 -5.30 -4.44
N PRO A 25 -1.71 -5.93 -3.29
CA PRO A 25 -0.66 -6.94 -3.21
C PRO A 25 -1.11 -8.20 -3.99
N LYS A 26 -0.35 -8.57 -5.03
CA LYS A 26 -0.60 -9.80 -5.81
C LYS A 26 -0.10 -11.06 -5.07
N THR A 27 0.96 -10.88 -4.29
CA THR A 27 1.58 -11.81 -3.34
C THR A 27 2.10 -10.94 -2.19
N ALA A 28 2.67 -11.48 -1.10
CA ALA A 28 3.18 -10.71 0.06
C ALA A 28 4.17 -9.54 -0.24
N ALA A 29 4.48 -9.28 -1.51
CA ALA A 29 5.08 -8.03 -1.96
C ALA A 29 4.25 -6.82 -1.46
N PRO A 30 4.89 -5.83 -0.82
CA PRO A 30 4.17 -4.70 -0.26
C PRO A 30 3.52 -3.89 -1.38
N SER A 31 2.23 -3.57 -1.22
CA SER A 31 1.50 -2.61 -2.06
C SER A 31 2.21 -1.26 -2.20
N ILE A 32 3.07 -0.92 -1.25
CA ILE A 32 3.92 0.26 -1.24
C ILE A 32 4.92 0.26 -2.41
N SER A 33 5.64 -0.85 -2.65
CA SER A 33 6.62 -0.92 -3.75
C SER A 33 5.94 -0.74 -5.11
N ASN A 34 4.72 -1.26 -5.25
CA ASN A 34 3.90 -1.06 -6.45
C ASN A 34 3.53 0.42 -6.61
N ALA A 35 3.17 1.12 -5.52
CA ALA A 35 2.88 2.55 -5.53
C ALA A 35 4.13 3.39 -5.82
N THR A 36 5.31 3.00 -5.33
CA THR A 36 6.59 3.67 -5.64
C THR A 36 6.92 3.61 -7.12
N VAL A 37 6.78 2.44 -7.75
CA VAL A 37 6.98 2.28 -9.20
C VAL A 37 5.89 3.04 -9.99
N ALA A 38 4.68 3.15 -9.44
CA ALA A 38 3.57 3.87 -10.06
C ALA A 38 3.73 5.39 -10.05
N SER A 39 4.31 5.94 -8.98
CA SER A 39 4.39 7.38 -8.73
C SER A 39 4.92 8.21 -9.90
N PRO A 40 6.08 7.89 -10.51
CA PRO A 40 6.62 8.70 -11.62
C PRO A 40 5.79 8.58 -12.91
N ALA A 41 5.05 7.48 -13.08
CA ALA A 41 4.24 7.25 -14.26
C ALA A 41 2.86 7.94 -14.19
N ALA A 42 2.53 8.55 -13.04
CA ALA A 42 1.20 9.06 -12.73
C ALA A 42 1.20 10.51 -12.17
N PRO A 43 1.85 11.49 -12.83
CA PRO A 43 1.83 12.87 -12.37
C PRO A 43 0.39 13.42 -12.38
N GLY A 44 -0.20 13.57 -11.19
CA GLY A 44 -1.55 14.09 -10.99
C GLY A 44 -2.66 13.07 -10.77
N LEU A 45 -2.37 11.77 -10.80
CA LEU A 45 -3.36 10.72 -10.51
C LEU A 45 -3.46 10.46 -9.00
N GLU A 46 -4.64 10.07 -8.51
CA GLU A 46 -4.79 9.58 -7.14
C GLU A 46 -4.30 8.13 -7.04
N LEU A 47 -3.26 7.92 -6.23
CA LEU A 47 -2.69 6.61 -5.96
C LEU A 47 -3.09 6.14 -4.58
N SER A 48 -3.44 4.87 -4.42
CA SER A 48 -3.65 4.30 -3.10
C SER A 48 -3.20 2.86 -2.98
N THR A 49 -2.83 2.47 -1.77
CA THR A 49 -2.60 1.05 -1.47
C THR A 49 -3.92 0.37 -1.08
N GLY A 50 -4.15 -0.85 -1.60
CA GLY A 50 -5.26 -1.68 -1.15
C GLY A 50 -5.14 -2.02 0.33
N ILE A 51 -4.06 -2.73 0.67
CA ILE A 51 -3.73 -3.07 2.07
C ILE A 51 -2.20 -3.07 2.21
N ALA A 52 -1.67 -2.09 2.94
CA ALA A 52 -0.32 -2.10 3.47
C ALA A 52 -0.32 -2.68 4.89
N LEU A 53 0.65 -3.54 5.19
CA LEU A 53 0.69 -4.28 6.45
C LEU A 53 1.51 -3.56 7.51
N ALA A 54 0.83 -3.08 8.55
CA ALA A 54 1.44 -2.30 9.63
C ALA A 54 2.35 -3.14 10.55
N PHE A 55 1.98 -4.38 10.89
CA PHE A 55 2.65 -5.10 11.99
C PHE A 55 3.77 -6.05 11.61
N PRO A 56 3.69 -6.83 10.52
CA PRO A 56 4.75 -7.79 10.18
C PRO A 56 6.13 -7.14 9.97
N ARG A 57 6.18 -5.84 9.66
CA ARG A 57 7.41 -5.09 9.38
C ARG A 57 7.59 -3.85 10.27
N GLY A 58 6.75 -3.69 11.29
CA GLY A 58 6.71 -2.51 12.15
C GLY A 58 5.95 -1.33 11.51
N PRO A 59 5.28 -0.50 12.33
CA PRO A 59 4.38 0.56 11.86
C PRO A 59 5.12 1.72 11.18
N PHE A 60 6.41 1.92 11.48
CA PHE A 60 7.20 3.00 10.91
C PHE A 60 7.46 2.81 9.41
N VAL A 61 7.65 1.58 8.95
CA VAL A 61 7.95 1.27 7.54
C VAL A 61 6.87 1.78 6.58
N PRO A 62 5.57 1.45 6.76
CA PRO A 62 4.53 2.01 5.91
C PRO A 62 4.30 3.50 6.11
N ALA A 63 4.60 4.06 7.29
CA ALA A 63 4.47 5.49 7.55
C ALA A 63 5.53 6.31 6.79
N ALA A 64 6.81 5.90 6.87
CA ALA A 64 7.91 6.54 6.15
C ALA A 64 7.69 6.49 4.64
N ALA A 65 7.31 5.32 4.11
CA ALA A 65 7.05 5.19 2.68
C ALA A 65 5.83 6.00 2.22
N ALA A 66 4.81 6.15 3.07
CA ALA A 66 3.67 7.01 2.75
C ALA A 66 4.06 8.49 2.70
N TRP A 67 4.99 8.93 3.55
CA TRP A 67 5.52 10.29 3.50
C TRP A 67 6.24 10.57 2.17
N GLU A 68 7.16 9.69 1.78
CA GLU A 68 7.88 9.84 0.50
C GLU A 68 6.93 9.80 -0.71
N LEU A 69 5.93 8.92 -0.67
CA LEU A 69 4.91 8.83 -1.73
C LEU A 69 3.98 10.05 -1.77
N GLN A 70 3.71 10.68 -0.62
CA GLN A 70 2.97 11.93 -0.60
C GLN A 70 3.76 13.05 -1.29
N GLU A 71 5.07 13.16 -1.06
CA GLU A 71 5.89 14.12 -1.80
C GLU A 71 5.95 13.79 -3.29
N ALA A 72 6.19 12.52 -3.63
CA ALA A 72 6.32 12.07 -5.02
C ALA A 72 5.03 12.17 -5.85
N THR A 73 3.86 12.26 -5.20
CA THR A 73 2.54 12.38 -5.86
C THR A 73 1.90 13.76 -5.68
N SER A 74 2.63 14.73 -5.13
CA SER A 74 2.09 16.06 -4.79
C SER A 74 0.83 15.98 -3.91
N GLY A 75 0.85 15.11 -2.91
CA GLY A 75 -0.21 14.94 -1.91
C GLY A 75 -1.39 14.07 -2.34
N LYS A 76 -1.28 13.37 -3.48
CA LYS A 76 -2.36 12.55 -4.06
C LYS A 76 -2.27 11.06 -3.70
N PHE A 77 -1.50 10.70 -2.68
CA PHE A 77 -1.32 9.33 -2.22
C PHE A 77 -2.16 9.03 -0.96
N GLN A 78 -2.87 7.90 -0.98
CA GLN A 78 -3.62 7.39 0.18
C GLN A 78 -3.09 6.03 0.62
N LEU A 79 -2.61 5.96 1.86
CA LEU A 79 -2.19 4.71 2.48
C LEU A 79 -3.40 3.96 3.04
N GLY A 80 -3.83 2.91 2.34
CA GLY A 80 -4.74 1.92 2.91
C GLY A 80 -3.99 0.97 3.83
N LEU A 81 -4.28 0.99 5.13
CA LEU A 81 -3.71 0.10 6.14
C LEU A 81 -4.63 -1.07 6.45
N GLY A 82 -4.05 -2.24 6.68
CA GLY A 82 -4.83 -3.40 7.11
C GLY A 82 -4.04 -4.43 7.91
N THR A 83 -4.80 -5.34 8.49
CA THR A 83 -4.29 -6.41 9.36
C THR A 83 -4.21 -7.72 8.59
N GLN A 84 -3.22 -8.56 8.92
CA GLN A 84 -3.18 -9.93 8.40
C GLN A 84 -3.90 -10.90 9.32
N VAL A 85 -4.40 -11.99 8.73
CA VAL A 85 -4.92 -13.15 9.47
C VAL A 85 -3.80 -13.84 10.25
N ARG A 86 -4.13 -14.42 11.40
CA ARG A 86 -3.18 -15.09 12.30
C ARG A 86 -2.27 -16.08 11.58
N LYS A 87 -2.82 -16.89 10.68
CA LYS A 87 -2.08 -17.86 9.89
C LYS A 87 -0.90 -17.22 9.15
N ASN A 88 -1.11 -16.06 8.53
CA ASN A 88 -0.07 -15.37 7.78
C ASN A 88 0.95 -14.72 8.71
N VAL A 89 0.50 -14.10 9.81
CA VAL A 89 1.41 -13.48 10.79
C VAL A 89 2.38 -14.51 11.36
N VAL A 90 1.88 -15.68 11.76
CA VAL A 90 2.70 -16.74 12.38
C VAL A 90 3.52 -17.50 11.34
N HIS A 91 2.90 -18.02 10.27
CA HIS A 91 3.58 -18.95 9.36
C HIS A 91 4.32 -18.27 8.21
N ARG A 92 3.82 -17.13 7.71
CA ARG A 92 4.47 -16.41 6.59
C ARG A 92 5.50 -15.40 7.07
N TYR A 93 5.25 -14.78 8.22
CA TYR A 93 6.12 -13.72 8.75
C TYR A 93 6.87 -14.11 10.04
N GLY A 94 6.64 -15.32 10.59
CA GLY A 94 7.39 -15.81 11.75
C GLY A 94 7.15 -15.01 13.04
N MET A 95 6.06 -14.25 13.13
CA MET A 95 5.82 -13.30 14.21
C MET A 95 4.76 -13.81 15.18
N ALA A 96 4.91 -13.47 16.46
CA ALA A 96 3.86 -13.70 17.46
C ALA A 96 2.59 -12.93 17.07
N PHE A 97 1.44 -13.62 17.09
CA PHE A 97 0.17 -13.00 16.77
C PHE A 97 -0.42 -12.29 17.98
N HIS A 98 -0.69 -11.00 17.81
CA HIS A 98 -1.42 -10.17 18.77
C HIS A 98 -2.68 -9.64 18.11
N ARG A 99 -3.74 -9.36 18.90
CA ARG A 99 -4.98 -8.77 18.38
C ARG A 99 -4.66 -7.42 17.72
N PRO A 100 -4.95 -7.25 16.42
CA PRO A 100 -4.41 -6.12 15.67
C PRO A 100 -5.23 -4.82 15.82
N GLY A 101 -6.51 -4.91 16.19
CA GLY A 101 -7.40 -3.75 16.35
C GLY A 101 -6.87 -2.68 17.32
N PRO A 102 -6.54 -3.03 18.58
CA PRO A 102 -5.97 -2.07 19.53
C PRO A 102 -4.60 -1.51 19.10
N ARG A 103 -3.80 -2.31 18.40
CA ARG A 103 -2.47 -1.87 17.93
C ARG A 103 -2.56 -0.89 16.77
N LEU A 104 -3.57 -1.01 15.89
CA LEU A 104 -3.70 -0.06 14.78
C LEU A 104 -4.00 1.34 15.28
N ARG A 105 -4.83 1.46 16.33
CA ARG A 105 -5.18 2.74 16.96
C ARG A 105 -3.99 3.43 17.65
N THR A 106 -3.02 2.67 18.13
CA THR A 106 -1.87 3.21 18.88
C THR A 106 -0.68 3.54 18.00
N CYS A 107 -0.59 2.95 16.80
CA CYS A 107 0.48 3.23 15.86
C CYS A 107 0.28 4.51 15.04
N TRP A 108 -0.88 5.16 15.16
CA TRP A 108 -1.20 6.39 14.45
C TRP A 108 -1.89 7.36 15.42
N PRO A 109 -1.21 8.43 15.89
CA PRO A 109 -1.84 9.49 16.67
C PRO A 109 -2.81 10.33 15.84
#